data_AF-D5RIJ8-F1
#
_entry.id   AF-D5RIJ8-F1
#
_cell.length_a   1.000
_cell.length_b   1.000
_cell.length_c   1.000
_cell.angle_alpha   90.00
_cell.angle_beta   90.00
_cell.angle_gamma   90.00
#
_symmetry.space_group_name_H-M   'P 1'
#
loop_
_entity.id
_entity.type
_entity.pdbx_description
1 polymer ?
#
loop_
_entity_poly.entity_id
_entity_poly.type
_entity_poly.pdbx_seq_one_letter_code
_entity_poly.pdbx_strand_id
1 'polypeptide(L)'
;MAVLIGTPGNDRLIAPDARENDSIAGDAGDDFIEARGGDDRITPGPGNDRVEGGDGRDTVIVSGDISQTEVYRYNNEGVLRGPDGVDTLLDVEAVQFTGVGGTLEMSDANSFLSYSYIASYGDLTEAYGADAGAGWRHFRDFGAVEGREITFNGNAYLAANTDVLSALGANADESGARHYLEYGRFEGRTTEFAALSYTASYGELIDSFGTDTIAATAHFVQEGFNEGRGISFNGLEYVASYGDLIDAYGDAERPFDLGEDGAGHYIQYGRGEGRETTFDGLQYMASYGDVIEAFRDSTDAGAYDTIGALHYIRDGFGEERVADRFNEQSYAAANGDLAEAGITSADALALHWIQYGYEKGRAGAYDPVIA
;
A
#
# COMPACT_ATOMS: atom_id res chain seq x y z
N MET A 1 24.59 -37.03 23.42
CA MET A 1 24.31 -36.94 21.98
C MET A 1 23.48 -38.13 21.60
N ALA A 2 22.18 -37.90 21.44
CA ALA A 2 21.21 -38.80 20.88
C ALA A 2 21.07 -38.55 19.37
N VAL A 3 20.66 -39.61 18.67
CA VAL A 3 20.20 -39.53 17.29
C VAL A 3 18.76 -40.03 17.29
N LEU A 4 17.81 -39.13 17.03
CA LEU A 4 16.39 -39.45 16.94
C LEU A 4 15.98 -39.41 15.48
N ILE A 5 15.30 -40.46 15.03
CA ILE A 5 14.77 -40.56 13.67
C ILE A 5 13.32 -41.03 13.82
N GLY A 6 12.39 -40.23 13.31
CA GLY A 6 10.98 -40.57 13.21
C GLY A 6 10.70 -41.53 12.05
N THR A 7 9.49 -41.45 11.54
CA THR A 7 8.89 -42.30 10.53
C THR A 7 8.13 -41.43 9.52
N PRO A 8 7.67 -41.98 8.40
CA PRO A 8 6.86 -41.21 7.44
C PRO A 8 5.44 -40.81 7.91
N GLY A 9 5.14 -40.80 9.20
CA GLY A 9 3.87 -40.33 9.74
C GLY A 9 4.08 -39.54 11.03
N ASN A 10 3.02 -38.87 11.49
CA ASN A 10 3.11 -37.91 12.60
C ASN A 10 3.71 -38.51 13.89
N ASP A 11 4.89 -38.05 14.24
CA ASP A 11 5.70 -38.53 15.34
C ASP A 11 5.79 -37.52 16.49
N ARG A 12 6.16 -38.04 17.66
CA ARG A 12 6.47 -37.24 18.85
C ARG A 12 7.88 -37.57 19.30
N LEU A 13 8.83 -36.73 18.91
CA LEU A 13 10.26 -36.89 19.16
C LEU A 13 10.70 -35.97 20.30
N ILE A 14 11.33 -36.56 21.33
CA ILE A 14 11.76 -35.83 22.52
C ILE A 14 13.16 -36.28 22.91
N ALA A 15 14.10 -35.35 22.90
CA ALA A 15 15.47 -35.57 23.34
C ALA A 15 15.52 -36.06 24.81
N PRO A 16 16.37 -37.03 25.15
CA PRO A 16 16.37 -37.66 26.47
C PRO A 16 17.05 -36.81 27.57
N ASP A 17 18.05 -36.00 27.24
CA ASP A 17 18.80 -35.13 28.17
C ASP A 17 18.55 -33.65 27.84
N ALA A 18 18.88 -32.74 28.75
CA ALA A 18 18.71 -31.29 28.60
C ALA A 18 20.06 -30.56 28.55
N ARG A 19 21.14 -31.24 28.14
CA ARG A 19 22.51 -30.70 28.11
C ARG A 19 23.35 -31.20 26.94
N GLU A 20 22.80 -32.05 26.08
CA GLU A 20 23.58 -32.73 25.07
C GLU A 20 23.15 -32.27 23.69
N ASN A 21 24.13 -32.05 22.81
CA ASN A 21 23.86 -31.72 21.42
C ASN A 21 23.37 -32.97 20.69
N ASP A 22 22.16 -32.90 20.16
CA ASP A 22 21.44 -34.00 19.55
C ASP A 22 21.24 -33.77 18.04
N SER A 23 20.97 -34.86 17.34
CA SER A 23 20.59 -34.84 15.92
C SER A 23 19.24 -35.50 15.76
N ILE A 24 18.25 -34.72 15.34
CA ILE A 24 16.85 -35.14 15.29
C ILE A 24 16.33 -35.02 13.85
N ALA A 25 15.72 -36.08 13.34
CA ALA A 25 15.06 -36.09 12.05
C ALA A 25 13.60 -36.56 12.21
N GLY A 26 12.63 -35.75 11.81
CA GLY A 26 11.20 -36.10 11.82
C GLY A 26 10.86 -37.12 10.74
N ASP A 27 11.38 -36.91 9.52
CA ASP A 27 10.98 -37.59 8.27
C ASP A 27 9.69 -36.94 7.72
N ALA A 28 8.78 -37.68 7.09
CA ALA A 28 7.53 -37.09 6.61
C ALA A 28 6.42 -37.16 7.67
N GLY A 29 5.49 -36.21 7.68
CA GLY A 29 4.37 -36.19 8.62
C GLY A 29 4.32 -34.86 9.37
N ASP A 30 3.21 -34.61 10.09
CA ASP A 30 3.14 -33.43 10.97
C ASP A 30 3.70 -33.82 12.35
N ASP A 31 4.96 -33.50 12.60
CA ASP A 31 5.71 -33.95 13.76
C ASP A 31 5.74 -32.94 14.91
N PHE A 32 5.85 -33.47 16.13
CA PHE A 32 6.20 -32.69 17.31
C PHE A 32 7.61 -33.05 17.76
N ILE A 33 8.52 -32.07 17.75
CA ILE A 33 9.93 -32.22 18.08
C ILE A 33 10.31 -31.32 19.26
N GLU A 34 10.84 -31.91 20.33
CA GLU A 34 11.36 -31.21 21.53
C GLU A 34 12.83 -31.60 21.73
N ALA A 35 13.77 -30.70 21.41
CA ALA A 35 15.22 -30.94 21.46
C ALA A 35 15.84 -30.63 22.84
N ARG A 36 15.17 -29.77 23.62
CA ARG A 36 15.43 -29.45 25.03
C ARG A 36 16.66 -28.62 25.29
N GLY A 37 17.86 -29.19 25.30
CA GLY A 37 19.02 -28.43 25.75
C GLY A 37 20.32 -29.01 25.26
N GLY A 38 21.22 -28.14 24.84
CA GLY A 38 22.32 -28.49 23.95
C GLY A 38 22.27 -27.63 22.68
N ASP A 39 23.29 -27.72 21.83
CA ASP A 39 23.21 -27.10 20.50
C ASP A 39 22.73 -28.15 19.49
N ASP A 40 21.44 -28.17 19.20
CA ASP A 40 20.80 -29.26 18.46
C ASP A 40 20.73 -29.02 16.95
N ARG A 41 20.73 -30.11 16.20
CA ARG A 41 20.52 -30.11 14.73
C ARG A 41 19.25 -30.87 14.41
N ILE A 42 18.24 -30.15 13.95
CA ILE A 42 16.89 -30.66 13.78
C ILE A 42 16.54 -30.60 12.29
N THR A 43 16.08 -31.70 11.70
CA THR A 43 15.55 -31.78 10.34
C THR A 43 14.10 -32.24 10.46
N PRO A 44 13.12 -31.33 10.49
CA PRO A 44 11.71 -31.69 10.67
C PRO A 44 11.26 -32.60 9.52
N GLY A 45 11.32 -32.08 8.29
CA GLY A 45 11.05 -32.82 7.06
C GLY A 45 9.78 -32.30 6.40
N PRO A 46 9.17 -33.05 5.47
CA PRO A 46 7.92 -32.64 4.84
C PRO A 46 6.72 -32.84 5.77
N GLY A 47 5.89 -31.80 5.91
CA GLY A 47 4.76 -31.77 6.82
C GLY A 47 4.60 -30.39 7.44
N ASN A 48 3.62 -30.23 8.33
CA ASN A 48 3.50 -29.04 9.15
C ASN A 48 4.01 -29.34 10.57
N ASP A 49 5.30 -29.07 10.81
CA ASP A 49 5.96 -29.50 12.03
C ASP A 49 5.90 -28.47 13.15
N ARG A 50 6.03 -28.95 14.38
CA ARG A 50 6.26 -28.12 15.56
C ARG A 50 7.59 -28.47 16.18
N VAL A 51 8.50 -27.50 16.20
CA VAL A 51 9.86 -27.65 16.73
C VAL A 51 10.07 -26.75 17.94
N GLU A 52 10.48 -27.33 19.05
CA GLU A 52 10.92 -26.66 20.25
C GLU A 52 12.43 -26.97 20.44
N GLY A 53 13.30 -25.99 20.17
CA GLY A 53 14.76 -26.14 20.31
C GLY A 53 15.17 -26.19 21.78
N GLY A 54 14.90 -25.11 22.49
CA GLY A 54 15.08 -25.03 23.94
C GLY A 54 16.36 -24.27 24.32
N ASP A 55 17.09 -24.78 25.31
CA ASP A 55 18.30 -24.13 25.83
C ASP A 55 19.53 -24.46 24.97
N GLY A 56 20.04 -23.49 24.21
CA GLY A 56 21.31 -23.65 23.53
C GLY A 56 21.31 -22.89 22.22
N ARG A 57 22.08 -23.38 21.24
CA ARG A 57 22.04 -22.85 19.88
C ARG A 57 21.51 -23.92 18.93
N ASP A 58 20.22 -23.86 18.68
CA ASP A 58 19.51 -24.84 17.89
C ASP A 58 19.42 -24.42 16.43
N THR A 59 19.63 -25.40 15.54
CA THR A 59 19.58 -25.21 14.10
C THR A 59 18.57 -26.13 13.47
N VAL A 60 17.52 -25.54 12.88
CA VAL A 60 16.54 -26.24 12.04
C VAL A 60 17.05 -26.28 10.60
N ILE A 61 17.03 -27.45 9.98
CA ILE A 61 17.56 -27.71 8.64
C ILE A 61 16.37 -28.01 7.73
N VAL A 62 16.17 -27.19 6.70
CA VAL A 62 15.06 -27.31 5.75
C VAL A 62 15.56 -27.52 4.32
N SER A 63 14.73 -28.15 3.50
CA SER A 63 15.05 -28.37 2.10
C SER A 63 14.82 -27.12 1.25
N GLY A 64 15.45 -27.06 0.07
CA GLY A 64 15.26 -25.98 -0.90
C GLY A 64 16.11 -24.73 -0.66
N ASP A 65 15.85 -23.72 -1.50
CA ASP A 65 16.53 -22.43 -1.48
C ASP A 65 15.83 -21.47 -0.51
N ILE A 66 16.58 -20.55 0.11
CA ILE A 66 16.01 -19.53 1.00
C ILE A 66 14.92 -18.69 0.32
N SER A 67 15.03 -18.46 -1.00
CA SER A 67 14.04 -17.69 -1.77
C SER A 67 12.69 -18.40 -1.95
N GLN A 68 12.59 -19.67 -1.56
CA GLN A 68 11.36 -20.46 -1.64
C GLN A 68 10.65 -20.57 -0.29
N THR A 69 11.24 -20.04 0.78
CA THR A 69 10.73 -20.16 2.14
C THR A 69 10.57 -18.78 2.76
N GLU A 70 9.35 -18.47 3.17
CA GLU A 70 9.07 -17.30 3.99
C GLU A 70 9.39 -17.63 5.44
N VAL A 71 10.19 -16.78 6.10
CA VAL A 71 10.57 -16.94 7.50
C VAL A 71 10.07 -15.73 8.28
N TYR A 72 9.13 -15.97 9.19
CA TYR A 72 8.57 -14.96 10.08
C TYR A 72 8.99 -15.21 11.51
N ARG A 73 9.25 -14.14 12.27
CA ARG A 73 9.59 -14.18 13.68
C ARG A 73 8.68 -13.31 14.53
N TYR A 74 8.35 -13.80 15.72
CA TYR A 74 7.77 -12.99 16.79
C TYR A 74 8.35 -13.43 18.14
N ASN A 75 9.11 -12.56 18.79
CA ASN A 75 9.88 -12.88 20.01
C ASN A 75 10.84 -14.06 19.81
N ASN A 76 10.62 -15.18 20.50
CA ASN A 76 11.37 -16.43 20.40
C ASN A 76 10.64 -17.49 19.55
N GLU A 77 9.54 -17.12 18.91
CA GLU A 77 8.78 -18.00 18.03
C GLU A 77 9.06 -17.67 16.56
N GLY A 78 8.95 -18.69 15.70
CA GLY A 78 9.11 -18.57 14.26
C GLY A 78 8.03 -19.36 13.51
N VAL A 79 7.78 -18.94 12.27
CA VAL A 79 6.99 -19.69 11.29
C VAL A 79 7.80 -19.78 10.00
N LEU A 80 7.97 -20.99 9.48
CA LEU A 80 8.54 -21.25 8.16
C LEU A 80 7.41 -21.66 7.23
N ARG A 81 7.29 -21.02 6.08
CA ARG A 81 6.34 -21.42 5.03
C ARG A 81 7.12 -21.66 3.75
N GLY A 82 7.25 -22.93 3.36
CA GLY A 82 8.08 -23.35 2.24
C GLY A 82 7.51 -24.53 1.47
N PRO A 83 8.31 -25.13 0.56
CA PRO A 83 7.87 -26.25 -0.28
C PRO A 83 7.49 -27.52 0.49
N ASP A 84 8.06 -27.69 1.69
CA ASP A 84 7.88 -28.86 2.53
C ASP A 84 6.65 -28.74 3.47
N GLY A 85 6.06 -27.56 3.58
CA GLY A 85 4.92 -27.29 4.45
C GLY A 85 5.10 -26.03 5.27
N VAL A 86 4.39 -25.96 6.40
CA VAL A 86 4.39 -24.84 7.34
C VAL A 86 4.84 -25.32 8.71
N ASP A 87 6.02 -24.89 9.13
CA ASP A 87 6.60 -25.27 10.42
C ASP A 87 6.47 -24.14 11.43
N THR A 88 6.23 -24.51 12.68
CA THR A 88 6.24 -23.60 13.84
C THR A 88 7.47 -23.88 14.70
N LEU A 89 8.21 -22.83 15.02
CA LEU A 89 9.45 -22.90 15.78
C LEU A 89 9.28 -22.17 17.11
N LEU A 90 9.88 -22.71 18.16
CA LEU A 90 10.02 -22.08 19.47
C LEU A 90 11.45 -22.29 19.96
N ASP A 91 12.09 -21.21 20.42
CA ASP A 91 13.46 -21.24 20.95
C ASP A 91 14.44 -21.90 19.96
N VAL A 92 14.45 -21.40 18.72
CA VAL A 92 15.38 -21.81 17.65
C VAL A 92 16.19 -20.60 17.18
N GLU A 93 17.51 -20.73 17.15
CA GLU A 93 18.42 -19.62 16.81
C GLU A 93 18.68 -19.49 15.31
N ALA A 94 18.66 -20.58 14.55
CA ALA A 94 19.03 -20.54 13.15
C ALA A 94 18.26 -21.54 12.27
N VAL A 95 18.05 -21.14 11.02
CA VAL A 95 17.48 -21.98 9.95
C VAL A 95 18.52 -22.17 8.86
N GLN A 96 18.92 -23.41 8.64
CA GLN A 96 19.87 -23.80 7.60
C GLN A 96 19.13 -24.36 6.39
N PHE A 97 19.38 -23.76 5.23
CA PHE A 97 18.84 -24.21 3.94
C PHE A 97 19.84 -25.13 3.26
N THR A 98 19.38 -26.27 2.76
CA THR A 98 20.24 -27.24 2.05
C THR A 98 20.51 -26.87 0.59
N GLY A 99 19.70 -25.99 0.00
CA GLY A 99 19.91 -25.40 -1.32
C GLY A 99 20.79 -24.14 -1.28
N VAL A 100 20.45 -23.17 -2.12
CA VAL A 100 21.08 -21.84 -2.16
C VAL A 100 20.47 -20.97 -1.06
N GLY A 101 21.30 -20.43 -0.16
CA GLY A 101 20.83 -19.54 0.90
C GLY A 101 21.63 -19.60 2.20
N GLY A 102 22.30 -20.73 2.46
CA GLY A 102 23.14 -20.89 3.65
C GLY A 102 22.31 -20.96 4.94
N THR A 103 22.75 -20.24 5.97
CA THR A 103 22.08 -20.20 7.28
C THR A 103 21.52 -18.80 7.51
N LEU A 104 20.25 -18.72 7.88
CA LEU A 104 19.58 -17.53 8.38
C LEU A 104 19.58 -17.57 9.91
N GLU A 105 20.17 -16.56 10.55
CA GLU A 105 19.95 -16.35 11.98
C GLU A 105 18.53 -15.85 12.19
N MET A 106 17.80 -16.42 13.14
CA MET A 106 16.45 -15.97 13.45
C MET A 106 16.44 -14.52 13.96
N SER A 107 17.56 -13.96 14.42
CA SER A 107 17.69 -12.51 14.70
C SER A 107 17.54 -11.62 13.48
N ASP A 108 17.80 -12.17 12.30
CA ASP A 108 17.81 -11.46 11.03
C ASP A 108 16.58 -11.83 10.19
N ALA A 109 15.72 -12.72 10.68
CA ALA A 109 14.44 -13.06 10.06
C ALA A 109 13.46 -11.88 10.11
N ASN A 110 12.51 -11.88 9.18
CA ASN A 110 11.50 -10.83 9.12
C ASN A 110 10.62 -10.87 10.37
N SER A 111 10.57 -9.75 11.10
CA SER A 111 9.59 -9.56 12.17
C SER A 111 8.18 -9.62 11.59
N PHE A 112 7.32 -10.41 12.21
CA PHE A 112 5.93 -10.52 11.80
C PHE A 112 5.16 -9.23 12.12
N LEU A 113 4.48 -8.68 11.14
CA LEU A 113 3.69 -7.45 11.27
C LEU A 113 2.27 -7.78 11.77
N SER A 114 2.15 -8.06 13.07
CA SER A 114 0.91 -8.53 13.69
C SER A 114 -0.28 -7.57 13.55
N TYR A 115 -0.10 -6.27 13.73
CA TYR A 115 -1.18 -5.30 13.57
C TYR A 115 -1.57 -5.15 12.10
N SER A 116 -0.59 -5.16 11.20
CA SER A 116 -0.86 -5.10 9.76
C SER A 116 -1.62 -6.35 9.30
N TYR A 117 -1.24 -7.52 9.80
CA TYR A 117 -1.97 -8.76 9.59
C TYR A 117 -3.42 -8.66 10.08
N ILE A 118 -3.66 -8.19 11.31
CA ILE A 118 -5.03 -8.03 11.82
C ILE A 118 -5.82 -7.03 10.95
N ALA A 119 -5.22 -5.90 10.59
CA ALA A 119 -5.85 -4.86 9.78
C ALA A 119 -6.17 -5.31 8.35
N SER A 120 -5.50 -6.36 7.86
CA SER A 120 -5.76 -6.96 6.54
C SER A 120 -7.08 -7.74 6.48
N TYR A 121 -7.65 -8.08 7.63
CA TYR A 121 -8.76 -9.02 7.74
C TYR A 121 -9.86 -8.50 8.68
N GLY A 122 -11.07 -8.31 8.14
CA GLY A 122 -12.21 -7.78 8.90
C GLY A 122 -12.61 -8.64 10.09
N ASP A 123 -12.62 -9.97 9.93
CA ASP A 123 -12.88 -10.94 11.00
C ASP A 123 -11.88 -10.81 12.15
N LEU A 124 -10.59 -10.66 11.83
CA LEU A 124 -9.54 -10.49 12.85
C LEU A 124 -9.63 -9.12 13.52
N THR A 125 -9.92 -8.08 12.74
CA THR A 125 -10.10 -6.70 13.24
C THR A 125 -11.27 -6.60 14.22
N GLU A 126 -12.35 -7.36 13.98
CA GLU A 126 -13.49 -7.46 14.89
C GLU A 126 -13.18 -8.32 16.13
N ALA A 127 -12.47 -9.44 15.96
CA ALA A 127 -12.20 -10.37 17.04
C ALA A 127 -11.11 -9.90 18.02
N TYR A 128 -10.04 -9.28 17.50
CA TYR A 128 -8.82 -9.01 18.25
C TYR A 128 -8.50 -7.53 18.41
N GLY A 129 -8.97 -6.67 17.51
CA GLY A 129 -8.60 -5.25 17.51
C GLY A 129 -7.07 -5.06 17.50
N ALA A 130 -6.57 -4.06 18.20
CA ALA A 130 -5.13 -3.82 18.32
C ALA A 130 -4.44 -4.73 19.37
N ASP A 131 -4.46 -6.05 19.16
CA ASP A 131 -3.70 -7.03 19.95
C ASP A 131 -2.68 -7.78 19.08
N ALA A 132 -1.43 -7.31 19.10
CA ALA A 132 -0.34 -7.93 18.32
C ALA A 132 -0.08 -9.40 18.68
N GLY A 133 -0.26 -9.77 19.95
CA GLY A 133 -0.06 -11.15 20.39
C GLY A 133 -1.16 -12.08 19.87
N ALA A 134 -2.40 -11.59 19.80
CA ALA A 134 -3.50 -12.34 19.17
C ALA A 134 -3.30 -12.50 17.67
N GLY A 135 -2.83 -11.45 16.98
CA GLY A 135 -2.49 -11.50 15.56
C GLY A 135 -1.46 -12.57 15.24
N TRP A 136 -0.33 -12.58 15.97
CA TRP A 136 0.69 -13.61 15.83
C TRP A 136 0.15 -15.02 16.11
N ARG A 137 -0.54 -15.22 17.25
CA ARG A 137 -1.10 -16.55 17.59
C ARG A 137 -2.03 -17.07 16.49
N HIS A 138 -2.90 -16.21 15.94
CA HIS A 138 -3.76 -16.62 14.84
C HIS A 138 -2.95 -16.96 13.58
N PHE A 139 -1.96 -16.14 13.21
CA PHE A 139 -1.14 -16.43 12.03
C PHE A 139 -0.40 -17.75 12.17
N ARG A 140 0.29 -17.96 13.29
CA ARG A 140 1.02 -19.20 13.60
C ARG A 140 0.12 -20.44 13.60
N ASP A 141 -1.04 -20.36 14.26
CA ASP A 141 -1.90 -21.54 14.47
C ASP A 141 -2.78 -21.86 13.26
N PHE A 142 -3.09 -20.86 12.41
CA PHE A 142 -4.04 -21.00 11.30
C PHE A 142 -3.61 -20.25 10.04
N GLY A 143 -3.28 -18.96 10.16
CA GLY A 143 -3.11 -18.06 9.01
C GLY A 143 -2.03 -18.50 8.03
N ALA A 144 -0.91 -19.01 8.51
CA ALA A 144 0.19 -19.46 7.67
C ALA A 144 -0.20 -20.69 6.81
N VAL A 145 -0.91 -21.66 7.39
CA VAL A 145 -1.43 -22.84 6.67
C VAL A 145 -2.58 -22.46 5.74
N GLU A 146 -3.43 -21.51 6.14
CA GLU A 146 -4.48 -20.95 5.27
C GLU A 146 -3.91 -20.16 4.08
N GLY A 147 -2.62 -19.80 4.13
CA GLY A 147 -1.97 -18.96 3.12
C GLY A 147 -2.43 -17.50 3.19
N ARG A 148 -2.83 -17.02 4.37
CA ARG A 148 -3.17 -15.62 4.59
C ARG A 148 -1.92 -14.74 4.43
N GLU A 149 -2.09 -13.64 3.70
CA GLU A 149 -1.05 -12.65 3.42
C GLU A 149 -1.41 -11.29 4.04
N ILE A 150 -0.40 -10.47 4.32
CA ILE A 150 -0.60 -9.13 4.85
C ILE A 150 -0.85 -8.18 3.68
N THR A 151 -2.07 -7.65 3.60
CA THR A 151 -2.50 -6.72 2.54
C THR A 151 -2.61 -5.28 3.02
N PHE A 152 -2.66 -5.06 4.34
CA PHE A 152 -2.71 -3.73 4.92
C PHE A 152 -1.30 -3.13 5.06
N ASN A 153 -1.07 -1.97 4.44
CA ASN A 153 0.19 -1.26 4.54
C ASN A 153 0.09 -0.09 5.55
N GLY A 154 0.70 -0.26 6.72
CA GLY A 154 0.73 0.77 7.76
C GLY A 154 1.41 2.08 7.32
N ASN A 155 2.43 2.01 6.46
CA ASN A 155 3.11 3.19 5.95
C ASN A 155 2.24 3.93 4.93
N ALA A 156 1.50 3.22 4.08
CA ALA A 156 0.53 3.84 3.18
C ALA A 156 -0.56 4.59 3.96
N TYR A 157 -1.06 3.97 5.04
CA TYR A 157 -2.00 4.62 5.94
C TYR A 157 -1.40 5.89 6.57
N LEU A 158 -0.16 5.87 7.07
CA LEU A 158 0.50 7.06 7.62
C LEU A 158 0.72 8.14 6.55
N ALA A 159 1.16 7.75 5.36
CA ALA A 159 1.39 8.67 4.24
C ALA A 159 0.10 9.38 3.81
N ALA A 160 -1.02 8.67 3.80
CA ALA A 160 -2.33 9.21 3.49
C ALA A 160 -2.93 10.09 4.63
N ASN A 161 -2.43 9.94 5.85
CA ASN A 161 -2.92 10.63 7.04
C ASN A 161 -1.77 11.38 7.73
N THR A 162 -1.33 12.47 7.11
CA THR A 162 -0.11 13.19 7.51
C THR A 162 -0.20 13.81 8.92
N ASP A 163 -1.40 14.05 9.44
CA ASP A 163 -1.61 14.44 10.83
C ASP A 163 -1.24 13.32 11.81
N VAL A 164 -1.56 12.07 11.47
CA VAL A 164 -1.17 10.88 12.23
C VAL A 164 0.33 10.64 12.11
N LEU A 165 0.90 10.78 10.91
CA LEU A 165 2.35 10.68 10.69
C LEU A 165 3.11 11.73 11.51
N SER A 166 2.62 12.96 11.56
CA SER A 166 3.19 14.03 12.40
C SER A 166 3.19 13.68 13.89
N ALA A 167 2.12 13.02 14.37
CA ALA A 167 1.98 12.64 15.77
C ALA A 167 2.80 11.41 16.18
N LEU A 168 2.91 10.40 15.31
CA LEU A 168 3.54 9.11 15.62
C LEU A 168 4.99 9.00 15.12
N GLY A 169 5.36 9.78 14.09
CA GLY A 169 6.65 9.71 13.42
C GLY A 169 6.80 8.50 12.50
N ALA A 170 7.88 8.51 11.71
CA ALA A 170 8.16 7.51 10.67
C ALA A 170 8.60 6.12 11.17
N ASN A 171 8.93 6.00 12.46
CA ASN A 171 9.80 4.92 12.97
C ASN A 171 9.12 3.98 13.97
N ALA A 172 7.80 3.98 14.08
CA ALA A 172 7.14 2.96 14.87
C ALA A 172 6.61 1.91 13.89
N ASP A 173 7.37 0.81 13.76
CA ASP A 173 6.93 -0.38 13.04
C ASP A 173 5.51 -0.69 13.50
N GLU A 174 4.61 -0.79 12.52
CA GLU A 174 3.19 -1.04 12.69
C GLU A 174 2.35 0.06 13.37
N SER A 175 2.90 1.24 13.66
CA SER A 175 2.14 2.33 14.29
C SER A 175 0.95 2.81 13.47
N GLY A 176 1.09 2.85 12.15
CA GLY A 176 -0.01 3.13 11.23
C GLY A 176 -1.13 2.10 11.33
N ALA A 177 -0.78 0.81 11.27
CA ALA A 177 -1.74 -0.28 11.41
C ALA A 177 -2.42 -0.28 12.79
N ARG A 178 -1.65 -0.07 13.85
CA ARG A 178 -2.17 0.06 15.22
C ARG A 178 -3.14 1.24 15.34
N HIS A 179 -2.77 2.41 14.83
CA HIS A 179 -3.65 3.59 14.85
C HIS A 179 -4.92 3.35 14.03
N TYR A 180 -4.82 2.72 12.86
CA TYR A 180 -5.98 2.36 12.06
C TYR A 180 -6.95 1.46 12.84
N LEU A 181 -6.43 0.43 13.52
CA LEU A 181 -7.21 -0.50 14.32
C LEU A 181 -7.88 0.16 15.54
N GLU A 182 -7.19 1.12 16.18
CA GLU A 182 -7.68 1.83 17.37
C GLU A 182 -8.66 2.96 17.04
N TYR A 183 -8.40 3.72 15.99
CA TYR A 183 -9.09 4.99 15.69
C TYR A 183 -9.49 5.12 14.21
N GLY A 184 -8.53 4.93 13.28
CA GLY A 184 -8.70 5.34 11.89
C GLY A 184 -9.91 4.72 11.18
N ARG A 185 -10.18 3.43 11.44
CA ARG A 185 -11.36 2.73 10.89
C ARG A 185 -12.70 3.30 11.37
N PHE A 186 -12.75 3.85 12.59
CA PHE A 186 -13.95 4.43 13.17
C PHE A 186 -14.14 5.89 12.74
N GLU A 187 -13.04 6.56 12.39
CA GLU A 187 -13.03 7.92 11.85
C GLU A 187 -13.31 7.95 10.34
N GLY A 188 -13.29 6.80 9.66
CA GLY A 188 -13.49 6.71 8.21
C GLY A 188 -12.28 7.22 7.41
N ARG A 189 -11.07 7.14 7.98
CA ARG A 189 -9.84 7.57 7.33
C ARG A 189 -9.49 6.68 6.15
N THR A 190 -8.95 7.28 5.09
CA THR A 190 -8.40 6.54 3.95
C THR A 190 -7.17 5.73 4.37
N THR A 191 -6.98 4.59 3.70
CA THR A 191 -5.81 3.70 3.87
C THR A 191 -4.89 3.74 2.65
N GLU A 192 -5.25 4.54 1.64
CA GLU A 192 -4.58 4.57 0.34
C GLU A 192 -3.76 5.85 0.19
N PHE A 193 -2.49 5.68 -0.17
CA PHE A 193 -1.58 6.75 -0.54
C PHE A 193 -1.28 6.65 -2.03
N ALA A 194 -1.42 7.77 -2.74
CA ALA A 194 -1.15 7.87 -4.19
C ALA A 194 0.36 7.87 -4.46
N ALA A 195 1.00 6.71 -4.26
CA ALA A 195 2.45 6.53 -4.30
C ALA A 195 3.04 6.73 -5.69
N LEU A 196 2.32 6.37 -6.76
CA LEU A 196 2.75 6.62 -8.13
C LEU A 196 2.62 8.10 -8.46
N SER A 197 1.53 8.76 -8.08
CA SER A 197 1.39 10.21 -8.26
C SER A 197 2.47 10.98 -7.49
N TYR A 198 2.78 10.54 -6.27
CA TYR A 198 3.92 11.06 -5.51
C TYR A 198 5.25 10.86 -6.26
N THR A 199 5.51 9.67 -6.80
CA THR A 199 6.74 9.40 -7.55
C THR A 199 6.81 10.24 -8.83
N ALA A 200 5.72 10.33 -9.58
CA ALA A 200 5.59 11.12 -10.80
C ALA A 200 5.80 12.63 -10.58
N SER A 201 5.57 13.11 -9.36
CA SER A 201 5.78 14.52 -8.97
C SER A 201 7.26 14.92 -8.94
N TYR A 202 8.18 13.96 -8.89
CA TYR A 202 9.60 14.20 -8.64
C TYR A 202 10.48 13.35 -9.56
N GLY A 203 11.19 14.00 -10.48
CA GLY A 203 12.00 13.31 -11.50
C GLY A 203 13.06 12.37 -10.91
N GLU A 204 13.65 12.72 -9.77
CA GLU A 204 14.62 11.88 -9.07
C GLU A 204 13.98 10.65 -8.42
N LEU A 205 12.70 10.71 -8.02
CA LEU A 205 11.99 9.55 -7.50
C LEU A 205 11.61 8.60 -8.63
N ILE A 206 11.24 9.14 -9.80
CA ILE A 206 11.07 8.33 -11.02
C ILE A 206 12.35 7.57 -11.33
N ASP A 207 13.50 8.25 -11.31
CA ASP A 207 14.79 7.65 -11.62
C ASP A 207 15.25 6.63 -10.55
N SER A 208 14.84 6.80 -9.30
CA SER A 208 15.23 5.93 -8.17
C SER A 208 14.30 4.73 -7.96
N PHE A 209 12.99 4.93 -8.06
CA PHE A 209 11.98 3.95 -7.65
C PHE A 209 11.14 3.44 -8.82
N GLY A 210 11.03 4.18 -9.93
CA GLY A 210 10.11 3.84 -11.01
C GLY A 210 8.69 3.67 -10.48
N THR A 211 8.07 2.50 -10.71
CA THR A 211 6.72 2.18 -10.23
C THR A 211 6.70 1.40 -8.91
N ASP A 212 7.81 1.37 -8.16
CA ASP A 212 7.86 0.72 -6.85
C ASP A 212 7.11 1.58 -5.79
N THR A 213 5.84 1.24 -5.59
CA THR A 213 4.97 1.95 -4.64
C THR A 213 5.38 1.74 -3.19
N ILE A 214 6.03 0.62 -2.86
CA ILE A 214 6.50 0.33 -1.50
C ILE A 214 7.67 1.24 -1.17
N ALA A 215 8.66 1.34 -2.06
CA ALA A 215 9.80 2.23 -1.90
C ALA A 215 9.37 3.70 -1.84
N ALA A 216 8.47 4.12 -2.73
CA ALA A 216 7.95 5.49 -2.75
C ALA A 216 7.19 5.86 -1.46
N THR A 217 6.34 4.95 -0.97
CA THR A 217 5.61 5.13 0.29
C THR A 217 6.57 5.21 1.49
N ALA A 218 7.55 4.31 1.55
CA ALA A 218 8.57 4.33 2.60
C ALA A 218 9.36 5.64 2.59
N HIS A 219 9.79 6.10 1.42
CA HIS A 219 10.49 7.37 1.26
C HIS A 219 9.64 8.55 1.74
N PHE A 220 8.35 8.62 1.36
CA PHE A 220 7.48 9.70 1.83
C PHE A 220 7.39 9.74 3.35
N VAL A 221 7.17 8.59 3.99
CA VAL A 221 7.02 8.49 5.44
C VAL A 221 8.33 8.86 6.16
N GLN A 222 9.47 8.36 5.68
CA GLN A 222 10.77 8.52 6.34
C GLN A 222 11.39 9.90 6.12
N GLU A 223 11.26 10.45 4.91
CA GLU A 223 12.01 11.62 4.46
C GLU A 223 11.08 12.68 3.87
N GLY A 224 10.28 12.31 2.87
CA GLY A 224 9.51 13.24 2.04
C GLY A 224 8.54 14.14 2.84
N PHE A 225 7.89 13.60 3.87
CA PHE A 225 7.01 14.38 4.74
C PHE A 225 7.77 15.49 5.49
N ASN A 226 8.95 15.18 6.03
CA ASN A 226 9.78 16.15 6.75
C ASN A 226 10.44 17.17 5.81
N GLU A 227 10.65 16.81 4.55
CA GLU A 227 11.08 17.72 3.49
C GLU A 227 9.98 18.67 3.02
N GLY A 228 8.73 18.43 3.44
CA GLY A 228 7.56 19.20 2.98
C GLY A 228 7.13 18.86 1.56
N ARG A 229 7.47 17.67 1.06
CA ARG A 229 7.04 17.19 -0.25
C ARG A 229 5.52 16.94 -0.26
N GLY A 230 4.92 17.19 -1.42
CA GLY A 230 3.51 16.93 -1.69
C GLY A 230 3.35 16.29 -3.08
N ILE A 231 2.12 15.92 -3.41
CA ILE A 231 1.80 15.40 -4.74
C ILE A 231 1.45 16.58 -5.64
N SER A 232 2.22 16.79 -6.70
CA SER A 232 1.98 17.82 -7.71
C SER A 232 1.62 17.26 -9.09
N PHE A 233 1.82 15.96 -9.31
CA PHE A 233 1.44 15.29 -10.55
C PHE A 233 0.01 14.76 -10.45
N ASN A 234 -0.86 15.23 -11.34
CA ASN A 234 -2.25 14.78 -11.45
C ASN A 234 -2.36 13.73 -12.56
N GLY A 235 -2.45 12.46 -12.17
CA GLY A 235 -2.57 11.36 -13.13
C GLY A 235 -3.90 11.32 -13.88
N LEU A 236 -5.00 11.81 -13.29
CA LEU A 236 -6.31 11.88 -13.96
C LEU A 236 -6.27 12.88 -15.12
N GLU A 237 -5.77 14.08 -14.87
CA GLU A 237 -5.63 15.10 -15.92
C GLU A 237 -4.61 14.69 -16.98
N TYR A 238 -3.55 13.99 -16.57
CA TYR A 238 -2.64 13.38 -17.52
C TYR A 238 -3.36 12.39 -18.44
N VAL A 239 -4.19 11.47 -17.93
CA VAL A 239 -5.00 10.58 -18.78
C VAL A 239 -5.94 11.38 -19.68
N ALA A 240 -6.66 12.37 -19.13
CA ALA A 240 -7.59 13.22 -19.88
C ALA A 240 -6.92 14.03 -21.01
N SER A 241 -5.60 14.23 -20.95
CA SER A 241 -4.84 14.94 -21.99
C SER A 241 -4.64 14.11 -23.27
N TYR A 242 -4.87 12.80 -23.22
CA TYR A 242 -4.46 11.87 -24.26
C TYR A 242 -5.55 10.84 -24.58
N GLY A 243 -6.13 10.92 -25.79
CA GLY A 243 -7.17 9.99 -26.23
C GLY A 243 -6.77 8.51 -26.20
N ASP A 244 -5.50 8.19 -26.48
CA ASP A 244 -4.97 6.82 -26.36
C ASP A 244 -4.95 6.32 -24.91
N LEU A 245 -4.79 7.21 -23.93
CA LEU A 245 -4.86 6.84 -22.51
C LEU A 245 -6.30 6.75 -22.02
N ILE A 246 -7.19 7.61 -22.52
CA ILE A 246 -8.64 7.50 -22.26
C ILE A 246 -9.15 6.14 -22.76
N ASP A 247 -8.79 5.75 -23.98
CA ASP A 247 -9.18 4.45 -24.55
C ASP A 247 -8.59 3.26 -23.78
N ALA A 248 -7.41 3.42 -23.17
CA ALA A 248 -6.71 2.34 -22.46
C ALA A 248 -7.16 2.19 -20.99
N TYR A 249 -7.45 3.30 -20.30
CA TYR A 249 -7.66 3.34 -18.85
C TYR A 249 -9.04 3.87 -18.44
N GLY A 250 -9.79 4.53 -19.34
CA GLY A 250 -11.01 5.27 -19.00
C GLY A 250 -12.14 4.45 -18.37
N ASP A 251 -12.11 3.12 -18.52
CA ASP A 251 -13.06 2.18 -17.92
C ASP A 251 -12.74 1.84 -16.44
N ALA A 252 -11.69 2.41 -15.85
CA ALA A 252 -11.36 2.20 -14.44
C ALA A 252 -12.53 2.60 -13.52
N GLU A 253 -12.92 1.67 -12.64
CA GLU A 253 -14.09 1.83 -11.78
C GLU A 253 -13.92 2.97 -10.78
N ARG A 254 -12.71 3.09 -10.20
CA ARG A 254 -12.38 4.06 -9.16
C ARG A 254 -11.50 5.18 -9.71
N PRO A 255 -11.83 6.45 -9.42
CA PRO A 255 -10.98 7.59 -9.77
C PRO A 255 -9.56 7.51 -9.23
N PHE A 256 -9.39 6.99 -8.02
CA PHE A 256 -8.08 6.82 -7.40
C PHE A 256 -7.19 5.91 -8.25
N ASP A 257 -7.71 4.74 -8.63
CA ASP A 257 -7.00 3.75 -9.45
C ASP A 257 -6.63 4.37 -10.81
N LEU A 258 -7.55 5.10 -11.44
CA LEU A 258 -7.30 5.77 -12.72
C LEU A 258 -6.19 6.84 -12.66
N GLY A 259 -6.14 7.60 -11.56
CA GLY A 259 -5.06 8.56 -11.33
C GLY A 259 -3.71 7.87 -11.18
N GLU A 260 -3.65 6.78 -10.41
CA GLU A 260 -2.42 6.01 -10.22
C GLU A 260 -2.00 5.27 -11.52
N ASP A 261 -2.93 4.78 -12.33
CA ASP A 261 -2.66 4.22 -13.66
C ASP A 261 -2.03 5.26 -14.59
N GLY A 262 -2.58 6.48 -14.60
CA GLY A 262 -2.02 7.62 -15.33
C GLY A 262 -0.60 7.96 -14.88
N ALA A 263 -0.37 8.04 -13.56
CA ALA A 263 0.94 8.27 -13.00
C ALA A 263 1.93 7.13 -13.34
N GLY A 264 1.49 5.87 -13.28
CA GLY A 264 2.27 4.71 -13.68
C GLY A 264 2.68 4.75 -15.15
N HIS A 265 1.75 5.10 -16.05
CA HIS A 265 2.06 5.28 -17.46
C HIS A 265 3.06 6.42 -17.70
N TYR A 266 2.91 7.55 -17.00
CA TYR A 266 3.86 8.66 -17.11
C TYR A 266 5.28 8.29 -16.67
N ILE A 267 5.40 7.59 -15.54
CA ILE A 267 6.67 7.09 -15.00
C ILE A 267 7.35 6.14 -15.99
N GLN A 268 6.61 5.20 -16.56
CA GLN A 268 7.17 4.16 -17.44
C GLN A 268 7.49 4.69 -18.85
N TYR A 269 6.63 5.55 -19.40
CA TYR A 269 6.70 5.96 -20.81
C TYR A 269 6.59 7.48 -20.99
N GLY A 270 5.58 8.11 -20.39
CA GLY A 270 5.22 9.50 -20.67
C GLY A 270 6.35 10.51 -20.54
N ARG A 271 7.17 10.41 -19.48
CA ARG A 271 8.34 11.27 -19.29
C ARG A 271 9.38 11.09 -20.40
N GLY A 272 9.61 9.85 -20.84
CA GLY A 272 10.56 9.55 -21.92
C GLY A 272 10.06 9.98 -23.30
N GLU A 273 8.73 9.98 -23.49
CA GLU A 273 8.06 10.47 -24.70
C GLU A 273 7.97 12.00 -24.75
N GLY A 274 8.21 12.69 -23.62
CA GLY A 274 8.03 14.15 -23.51
C GLY A 274 6.56 14.57 -23.46
N ARG A 275 5.67 13.69 -22.98
CA ARG A 275 4.26 14.02 -22.76
C ARG A 275 4.13 15.02 -21.61
N GLU A 276 3.29 16.03 -21.80
CA GLU A 276 2.92 17.02 -20.79
C GLU A 276 1.41 16.95 -20.49
N THR A 277 0.99 17.30 -19.27
CA THR A 277 -0.43 17.41 -18.94
C THR A 277 -0.97 18.72 -19.52
N THR A 278 -1.98 18.63 -20.39
CA THR A 278 -2.59 19.78 -21.08
C THR A 278 -4.07 19.94 -20.77
N PHE A 279 -4.68 18.95 -20.15
CA PHE A 279 -6.07 18.99 -19.72
C PHE A 279 -6.17 19.58 -18.31
N ASP A 280 -7.16 20.44 -18.09
CA ASP A 280 -7.50 21.01 -16.79
C ASP A 280 -8.96 20.70 -16.51
N GLY A 281 -9.20 19.87 -15.49
CA GLY A 281 -10.55 19.43 -15.16
C GLY A 281 -11.44 20.55 -14.63
N LEU A 282 -10.86 21.54 -13.96
CA LEU A 282 -11.60 22.67 -13.41
C LEU A 282 -12.08 23.60 -14.54
N GLN A 283 -11.23 23.87 -15.54
CA GLN A 283 -11.62 24.64 -16.73
C GLN A 283 -12.66 23.90 -17.57
N TYR A 284 -12.48 22.59 -17.76
CA TYR A 284 -13.48 21.76 -18.43
C TYR A 284 -14.83 21.83 -17.71
N MET A 285 -14.86 21.68 -16.39
CA MET A 285 -16.11 21.79 -15.63
C MET A 285 -16.73 23.18 -15.77
N ALA A 286 -15.94 24.25 -15.71
CA ALA A 286 -16.41 25.62 -15.88
C ALA A 286 -17.02 25.87 -17.28
N SER A 287 -16.62 25.07 -18.28
CA SER A 287 -17.06 25.16 -19.67
C SER A 287 -18.48 24.64 -19.92
N TYR A 288 -19.02 23.79 -19.02
CA TYR A 288 -20.23 23.01 -19.27
C TYR A 288 -21.23 23.12 -18.12
N GLY A 289 -22.29 23.90 -18.33
CA GLY A 289 -23.33 24.13 -17.33
C GLY A 289 -24.06 22.86 -16.87
N ASP A 290 -24.25 21.88 -17.75
CA ASP A 290 -24.80 20.56 -17.42
C ASP A 290 -23.89 19.78 -16.45
N VAL A 291 -22.57 19.89 -16.60
CA VAL A 291 -21.60 19.29 -15.68
C VAL A 291 -21.62 20.04 -14.34
N ILE A 292 -21.66 21.38 -14.35
CA ILE A 292 -21.81 22.18 -13.13
C ILE A 292 -23.07 21.76 -12.36
N GLU A 293 -24.21 21.64 -13.05
CA GLU A 293 -25.49 21.25 -12.45
C GLU A 293 -25.47 19.84 -11.88
N ALA A 294 -24.82 18.89 -12.56
CA ALA A 294 -24.71 17.52 -12.10
C ALA A 294 -23.94 17.38 -10.78
N PHE A 295 -22.99 18.28 -10.51
CA PHE A 295 -22.06 18.17 -9.37
C PHE A 295 -22.13 19.35 -8.39
N ARG A 296 -23.11 20.25 -8.52
CA ARG A 296 -23.27 21.42 -7.63
C ARG A 296 -23.46 21.05 -6.15
N ASP A 297 -24.04 19.88 -5.88
CA ASP A 297 -24.30 19.39 -4.52
C ASP A 297 -23.07 18.66 -3.95
N SER A 298 -21.96 18.58 -4.70
CA SER A 298 -20.67 18.13 -4.17
C SER A 298 -20.21 19.12 -3.10
N THR A 299 -20.05 18.63 -1.87
CA THR A 299 -19.59 19.45 -0.74
C THR A 299 -18.06 19.64 -0.71
N ASP A 300 -17.34 19.05 -1.67
CA ASP A 300 -15.88 19.09 -1.72
C ASP A 300 -15.39 20.00 -2.85
N ALA A 301 -15.12 21.26 -2.48
CA ALA A 301 -14.64 22.27 -3.42
C ALA A 301 -13.26 21.95 -4.03
N GLY A 302 -12.50 21.05 -3.39
CA GLY A 302 -11.19 20.59 -3.88
C GLY A 302 -11.26 19.41 -4.84
N ALA A 303 -12.46 18.90 -5.15
CA ALA A 303 -12.66 17.76 -6.03
C ALA A 303 -13.20 18.14 -7.42
N TYR A 304 -13.44 19.44 -7.71
CA TYR A 304 -14.03 19.85 -8.98
C TYR A 304 -13.13 19.58 -10.19
N ASP A 305 -11.82 19.70 -10.03
CA ASP A 305 -10.82 19.29 -11.02
C ASP A 305 -10.93 17.79 -11.33
N THR A 306 -10.99 16.96 -10.29
CA THR A 306 -11.14 15.51 -10.36
C THR A 306 -12.46 15.13 -11.02
N ILE A 307 -13.56 15.78 -10.63
CA ILE A 307 -14.89 15.58 -11.21
C ILE A 307 -14.88 15.92 -12.70
N GLY A 308 -14.29 17.07 -13.08
CA GLY A 308 -14.20 17.50 -14.46
C GLY A 308 -13.38 16.54 -15.32
N ALA A 309 -12.20 16.15 -14.84
CA ALA A 309 -11.36 15.16 -15.51
C ALA A 309 -12.08 13.82 -15.68
N LEU A 310 -12.73 13.31 -14.63
CA LEU A 310 -13.47 12.05 -14.69
C LEU A 310 -14.64 12.10 -15.67
N HIS A 311 -15.45 13.17 -15.63
CA HIS A 311 -16.55 13.32 -16.58
C HIS A 311 -16.02 13.39 -18.00
N TYR A 312 -14.92 14.11 -18.26
CA TYR A 312 -14.36 14.17 -19.59
C TYR A 312 -13.90 12.79 -20.08
N ILE A 313 -13.16 12.06 -19.25
CA ILE A 313 -12.66 10.72 -19.57
C ILE A 313 -13.83 9.75 -19.87
N ARG A 314 -14.89 9.76 -19.05
CA ARG A 314 -15.99 8.79 -19.14
C ARG A 314 -17.02 9.12 -20.21
N ASP A 315 -17.30 10.40 -20.39
CA ASP A 315 -18.42 10.86 -21.22
C ASP A 315 -17.96 11.91 -22.24
N GLY A 316 -17.28 12.97 -21.78
CA GLY A 316 -16.98 14.15 -22.59
C GLY A 316 -16.12 13.87 -23.82
N PHE A 317 -15.17 12.93 -23.73
CA PHE A 317 -14.32 12.51 -24.85
C PHE A 317 -15.14 11.81 -25.94
N GLY A 318 -16.01 10.86 -25.56
CA GLY A 318 -16.90 10.17 -26.49
C GLY A 318 -17.98 11.08 -27.09
N GLU A 319 -18.34 12.14 -26.38
CA GLU A 319 -19.25 13.20 -26.85
C GLU A 319 -18.56 14.27 -27.72
N GLU A 320 -17.25 14.15 -27.97
CA GLU A 320 -16.44 15.12 -28.72
C GLU A 320 -16.49 16.55 -28.11
N ARG A 321 -16.57 16.65 -26.78
CA ARG A 321 -16.52 17.94 -26.07
C ARG A 321 -15.15 18.59 -26.22
N VAL A 322 -15.15 19.92 -26.28
CA VAL A 322 -13.93 20.73 -26.27
C VAL A 322 -13.45 20.81 -24.82
N ALA A 323 -12.16 20.55 -24.58
CA ALA A 323 -11.60 20.51 -23.23
C ALA A 323 -11.75 21.83 -22.46
N ASP A 324 -11.72 22.98 -23.15
CA ASP A 324 -11.82 24.29 -22.53
C ASP A 324 -12.58 25.30 -23.42
N ARG A 325 -13.64 25.89 -22.85
CA ARG A 325 -14.44 26.99 -23.41
C ARG A 325 -14.60 28.13 -22.42
N PHE A 326 -14.12 27.97 -21.18
CA PHE A 326 -14.22 29.00 -20.17
C PHE A 326 -13.18 30.08 -20.48
N ASN A 327 -13.54 31.35 -20.30
CA ASN A 327 -12.65 32.46 -20.59
C ASN A 327 -12.44 33.29 -19.34
N GLU A 328 -11.38 32.99 -18.60
CA GLU A 328 -11.08 33.59 -17.31
C GLU A 328 -10.83 35.09 -17.45
N GLN A 329 -10.19 35.52 -18.55
CA GLN A 329 -9.90 36.93 -18.81
C GLN A 329 -11.20 37.73 -19.02
N SER A 330 -12.13 37.19 -19.80
CA SER A 330 -13.43 37.80 -20.06
C SER A 330 -14.29 37.81 -18.80
N TYR A 331 -14.22 36.72 -18.02
CA TYR A 331 -14.94 36.61 -16.77
C TYR A 331 -14.44 37.62 -15.72
N ALA A 332 -13.13 37.73 -15.54
CA ALA A 332 -12.52 38.72 -14.65
C ALA A 332 -12.83 40.16 -15.10
N ALA A 333 -12.74 40.45 -16.41
CA ALA A 333 -13.01 41.78 -16.95
C ALA A 333 -14.48 42.22 -16.76
N ALA A 334 -15.42 41.27 -16.84
CA ALA A 334 -16.84 41.54 -16.65
C ALA A 334 -17.23 41.68 -15.16
N ASN A 335 -16.42 41.15 -14.23
CA ASN A 335 -16.73 41.05 -12.80
C ASN A 335 -15.59 41.64 -11.96
N GLY A 336 -15.46 42.97 -11.98
CA GLY A 336 -14.37 43.70 -11.29
C GLY A 336 -14.32 43.51 -9.77
N ASP A 337 -15.44 43.07 -9.15
CA ASP A 337 -15.50 42.71 -7.73
C ASP A 337 -14.60 41.51 -7.36
N LEU A 338 -14.30 40.64 -8.33
CA LEU A 338 -13.47 39.46 -8.10
C LEU A 338 -12.01 39.82 -7.78
N ALA A 339 -11.45 40.79 -8.51
CA ALA A 339 -10.10 41.27 -8.25
C ALA A 339 -9.98 41.95 -6.87
N GLU A 340 -11.02 42.69 -6.45
CA GLU A 340 -11.08 43.29 -5.11
C GLU A 340 -11.16 42.23 -4.00
N ALA A 341 -11.79 41.09 -4.28
CA ALA A 341 -11.84 39.92 -3.40
C ALA A 341 -10.57 39.04 -3.46
N GLY A 342 -9.57 39.40 -4.27
CA GLY A 342 -8.33 38.63 -4.45
C GLY A 342 -8.45 37.41 -5.38
N ILE A 343 -9.59 37.22 -6.03
CA ILE A 343 -9.85 36.13 -6.98
C ILE A 343 -9.27 36.54 -8.35
N THR A 344 -8.06 36.06 -8.64
CA THR A 344 -7.27 36.55 -9.78
C THR A 344 -6.57 35.46 -10.61
N SER A 345 -6.36 34.26 -10.06
CA SER A 345 -5.84 33.13 -10.85
C SER A 345 -6.94 32.50 -11.70
N ALA A 346 -6.54 31.80 -12.77
CA ALA A 346 -7.45 31.05 -13.63
C ALA A 346 -8.33 30.08 -12.82
N ASP A 347 -7.70 29.29 -11.95
CA ASP A 347 -8.40 28.33 -11.10
C ASP A 347 -9.37 29.00 -10.13
N ALA A 348 -8.97 30.12 -9.52
CA ALA A 348 -9.85 30.85 -8.60
C ALA A 348 -11.05 31.45 -9.33
N LEU A 349 -10.87 31.89 -10.57
CA LEU A 349 -11.94 32.42 -11.42
C LEU A 349 -12.89 31.31 -11.88
N ALA A 350 -12.37 30.17 -12.32
CA ALA A 350 -13.15 28.99 -12.70
C ALA A 350 -13.93 28.43 -11.50
N LEU A 351 -13.26 28.28 -10.35
CA LEU A 351 -13.89 27.84 -9.11
C LEU A 351 -15.01 28.79 -8.66
N HIS A 352 -14.75 30.10 -8.68
CA HIS A 352 -15.78 31.09 -8.36
C HIS A 352 -16.96 31.00 -9.34
N TRP A 353 -16.70 30.82 -10.63
CA TRP A 353 -17.74 30.64 -11.64
C TRP A 353 -18.61 29.42 -11.32
N ILE A 354 -18.00 28.26 -11.08
CA ILE A 354 -18.69 27.00 -10.76
C ILE A 354 -19.55 27.15 -9.49
N GLN A 355 -18.98 27.71 -8.42
CA GLN A 355 -19.65 27.79 -7.12
C GLN A 355 -20.73 28.86 -7.02
N TYR A 356 -20.54 29.99 -7.70
CA TYR A 356 -21.38 31.19 -7.50
C TYR A 356 -21.77 31.89 -8.79
N GLY A 357 -20.88 31.91 -9.78
CA GLY A 357 -21.07 32.68 -10.99
C GLY A 357 -22.18 32.15 -11.89
N TYR A 358 -22.20 30.83 -12.08
CA TYR A 358 -23.14 30.12 -12.96
C TYR A 358 -24.59 30.37 -12.53
N GLU A 359 -24.93 30.08 -11.26
CA GLU A 359 -26.29 30.26 -10.73
C GLU A 359 -26.74 31.72 -10.73
N LYS A 360 -25.81 32.67 -10.51
CA LYS A 360 -26.11 34.10 -10.53
C LYS A 360 -26.18 34.68 -11.94
N GLY A 361 -25.92 33.87 -12.98
CA GLY A 361 -25.89 34.31 -14.37
C GLY A 361 -24.86 35.41 -14.63
N ARG A 362 -23.69 35.33 -13.99
CA ARG A 362 -22.62 36.33 -14.18
C ARG A 362 -22.15 36.32 -15.64
N ALA A 363 -21.86 37.50 -16.19
CA ALA A 363 -21.45 37.64 -17.58
C ALA A 363 -19.97 37.29 -17.79
N GLY A 364 -19.59 37.00 -19.04
CA GLY A 364 -18.19 36.88 -19.46
C GLY A 364 -17.55 35.50 -19.31
N ALA A 365 -18.31 34.47 -18.91
CA ALA A 365 -17.78 33.13 -18.67
C ALA A 365 -17.38 32.37 -19.95
N TYR A 366 -17.99 32.67 -21.10
CA TYR A 366 -17.76 31.97 -22.36
C TYR A 366 -17.39 32.94 -23.47
N ASP A 367 -16.57 32.48 -24.41
CA ASP A 367 -16.28 33.23 -25.63
C ASP A 367 -17.54 33.29 -26.53
N PRO A 368 -18.05 34.48 -26.92
CA PRO A 368 -19.17 34.59 -27.86
C PRO A 368 -18.88 34.02 -29.26
N VAL A 369 -17.63 33.62 -29.57
CA VAL A 369 -17.20 33.17 -30.90
C VAL A 369 -17.09 31.64 -31.04
N ILE A 370 -17.18 30.87 -29.95
CA ILE A 370 -17.14 29.40 -30.02
C ILE A 370 -18.58 28.87 -29.84
N ALA A 371 -19.31 28.80 -30.96
CA ALA A 371 -20.67 28.25 -31.05
C ALA A 371 -20.67 26.87 -31.71
#